data_AF-A0A1Y2AE84-F1
#
_entry.id   AF-A0A1Y2AE84-F1
#
_cell.length_a   1.000
_cell.length_b   1.000
_cell.length_c   1.000
_cell.angle_alpha   90.00
_cell.angle_beta   90.00
_cell.angle_gamma   90.00
#
_symmetry.space_group_name_H-M   'P 1'
#
loop_
_entity.id
_entity.type
_entity.pdbx_description
1 polymer ?
#
loop_
_entity_poly.entity_id
_entity_poly.type
_entity_poly.pdbx_seq_one_letter_code
_entity_poly.pdbx_strand_id
1 'polypeptide(L)'
;SPNQILDTITAEKLRFHLPRRYRDYSSWELIFSLSEHGSSFLTLYDKIVGKGPLLMVIKDSNDQIFGAFIPESIKISSRYYGSGECFLWKKGNSQDQRSFKVFEWSGLNEHNVLTNSNTIAFGGGRQGRFGLSLDHNLEGGTTARCDTFKNEPLTLSSKFK
;
A
#
# COMPACT_ATOMS: atom_id res chain seq x y z
N SER A 1 9.35 14.39 10.25
CA SER A 1 8.74 15.61 9.64
C SER A 1 7.38 15.85 10.29
N PRO A 2 6.91 17.09 10.50
CA PRO A 2 5.60 17.38 11.11
C PRO A 2 4.40 16.71 10.40
N ASN A 3 4.56 16.28 9.15
CA ASN A 3 3.54 15.56 8.37
C ASN A 3 3.79 14.04 8.29
N GLN A 4 4.63 13.49 9.17
CA GLN A 4 4.97 12.07 9.15
C GLN A 4 3.81 11.24 9.71
N ILE A 5 3.06 10.58 8.82
CA ILE A 5 1.95 9.69 9.21
C ILE A 5 2.42 8.35 9.76
N LEU A 6 3.64 7.91 9.41
CA LEU A 6 4.21 6.66 9.89
C LEU A 6 5.11 6.89 11.11
N ASP A 7 4.60 6.56 12.29
CA ASP A 7 5.38 6.58 13.52
C ASP A 7 6.44 5.45 13.58
N THR A 8 7.46 5.65 14.42
CA THR A 8 8.58 4.72 14.59
C THR A 8 8.14 3.31 14.98
N ILE A 9 7.12 3.19 15.85
CA ILE A 9 6.64 1.87 16.32
C ILE A 9 6.04 1.08 15.16
N THR A 10 5.26 1.74 14.31
CA THR A 10 4.61 1.14 13.14
C THR A 10 5.65 0.82 12.07
N ALA A 11 6.63 1.71 11.86
CA ALA A 11 7.75 1.47 10.94
C ALA A 11 8.56 0.23 11.36
N GLU A 12 8.88 0.08 12.64
CA GLU A 12 9.61 -1.09 13.13
C GLU A 12 8.79 -2.38 13.04
N LYS A 13 7.49 -2.35 13.31
CA LYS A 13 6.61 -3.49 13.05
C LYS A 13 6.65 -3.91 11.58
N LEU A 14 6.51 -2.96 10.65
CA LEU A 14 6.60 -3.22 9.21
C LEU A 14 7.97 -3.78 8.81
N ARG A 15 9.06 -3.26 9.38
CA ARG A 15 10.43 -3.73 9.12
C ARG A 15 10.56 -5.23 9.35
N PHE A 16 9.94 -5.79 10.40
CA PHE A 16 9.98 -7.24 10.65
C PHE A 16 9.27 -8.09 9.58
N HIS A 17 8.34 -7.51 8.83
CA HIS A 17 7.63 -8.18 7.72
C HIS A 17 8.30 -7.99 6.36
N LEU A 18 9.24 -7.05 6.23
CA LEU A 18 10.00 -6.91 5.00
C LEU A 18 10.86 -8.16 4.73
N PRO A 19 11.16 -8.48 3.46
CA PRO A 19 12.20 -9.43 3.11
C PRO A 19 13.51 -9.13 3.87
N ARG A 20 14.21 -10.18 4.31
CA ARG A 20 15.42 -10.05 5.16
C ARG A 20 16.42 -9.03 4.61
N ARG A 21 16.66 -9.07 3.29
CA ARG A 21 17.56 -8.15 2.56
C ARG A 21 17.22 -6.67 2.69
N TYR A 22 16.00 -6.31 3.11
CA TYR A 22 15.57 -4.92 3.28
C TYR A 22 15.50 -4.48 4.74
N ARG A 23 15.65 -5.40 5.71
CA ARG A 23 15.54 -5.07 7.14
C ARG A 23 16.73 -4.27 7.64
N ASP A 24 17.90 -4.52 7.06
CA ASP A 24 19.17 -3.94 7.46
C ASP A 24 19.40 -2.52 6.89
N TYR A 25 18.49 -2.00 6.05
CA TYR A 25 18.57 -0.62 5.59
C TYR A 25 18.41 0.36 6.75
N SER A 26 19.37 1.27 6.88
CA SER A 26 19.47 2.23 7.99
C SER A 26 18.37 3.30 7.99
N SER A 27 17.73 3.56 6.86
CA SER A 27 16.67 4.58 6.73
C SER A 27 15.73 4.27 5.57
N TRP A 28 14.54 4.88 5.62
CA TRP A 28 13.58 4.89 4.53
C TRP A 28 13.49 6.31 3.96
N GLU A 29 13.47 6.42 2.64
CA GLU A 29 13.38 7.70 1.93
C GLU A 29 11.92 7.99 1.58
N LEU A 30 11.43 9.19 1.94
CA LEU A 30 10.15 9.68 1.47
C LEU A 30 10.30 10.22 0.04
N ILE A 31 9.82 9.46 -0.95
CA ILE A 31 9.91 9.86 -2.36
C ILE A 31 8.68 10.61 -2.88
N PHE A 32 7.54 10.50 -2.19
CA PHE A 32 6.29 11.16 -2.52
C PHE A 32 5.40 11.33 -1.28
N SER A 33 4.68 12.46 -1.20
CA SER A 33 3.64 12.72 -0.21
C SER A 33 2.67 13.77 -0.76
N LEU A 34 1.38 13.68 -0.40
CA LEU A 34 0.37 14.67 -0.84
C LEU A 34 0.69 16.09 -0.32
N SER A 35 1.26 16.20 0.88
CA SER A 35 1.59 17.49 1.50
C SER A 35 2.76 18.21 0.82
N GLU A 36 3.72 17.47 0.26
CA GLU A 36 4.89 18.07 -0.44
C GLU A 36 4.69 18.15 -1.96
N HIS A 37 3.89 17.26 -2.55
CA HIS A 37 3.83 17.08 -4.00
C HIS A 37 2.43 17.29 -4.61
N GLY A 38 1.40 17.46 -3.79
CA GLY A 38 0.01 17.60 -4.24
C GLY A 38 -0.62 16.27 -4.71
N SER A 39 -1.82 16.37 -5.28
CA SER A 39 -2.70 15.23 -5.58
C SER A 39 -2.72 14.81 -7.06
N SER A 40 -1.67 15.16 -7.81
CA SER A 40 -1.54 14.82 -9.23
C SER A 40 -1.01 13.40 -9.42
N PHE A 41 -1.77 12.55 -10.12
CA PHE A 41 -1.34 11.20 -10.49
C PHE A 41 -0.09 11.19 -11.37
N LEU A 42 0.03 12.17 -12.26
CA LEU A 42 1.23 12.35 -13.08
C LEU A 42 2.45 12.61 -12.21
N THR A 43 2.33 13.51 -11.23
CA THR A 43 3.41 13.81 -10.28
C THR A 43 3.76 12.58 -9.44
N LEU A 44 2.77 11.80 -9.01
CA LEU A 44 3.01 10.53 -8.34
C LEU A 44 3.84 9.59 -9.22
N TYR A 45 3.43 9.39 -10.47
CA TYR A 45 4.10 8.46 -11.39
C TYR A 45 5.52 8.91 -11.73
N ASP A 46 5.74 10.19 -11.98
CA ASP A 46 7.07 10.76 -12.20
C ASP A 46 8.03 10.49 -11.03
N LYS A 47 7.50 10.42 -9.80
CA LYS A 47 8.28 10.15 -8.58
C LYS A 47 8.54 8.67 -8.32
N ILE A 48 7.57 7.80 -8.59
CA ILE A 48 7.62 6.39 -8.15
C ILE A 48 7.99 5.40 -9.25
N VAL A 49 7.74 5.70 -10.53
CA VAL A 49 8.02 4.76 -11.61
C VAL A 49 9.52 4.49 -11.70
N GLY A 50 9.89 3.21 -11.81
CA GLY A 50 11.28 2.76 -11.78
C GLY A 50 11.89 2.67 -10.38
N LYS A 51 11.22 3.17 -9.34
CA LYS A 51 11.67 3.09 -7.94
C LYS A 51 11.09 1.86 -7.23
N GLY A 52 11.90 1.24 -6.38
CA GLY A 52 11.53 0.11 -5.53
C GLY A 52 12.72 -0.40 -4.70
N PRO A 53 12.50 -1.24 -3.68
CA PRO A 53 11.19 -1.67 -3.16
C PRO A 53 10.41 -0.48 -2.57
N LEU A 54 9.08 -0.55 -2.61
CA LEU A 54 8.22 0.57 -2.23
C LEU A 54 7.28 0.17 -1.09
N LEU A 55 7.21 1.02 -0.07
CA LEU A 55 6.19 0.95 0.97
C LEU A 55 5.23 2.14 0.81
N MET A 56 3.96 1.84 0.58
CA MET A 56 2.89 2.81 0.54
C MET A 56 2.27 2.94 1.94
N VAL A 57 2.06 4.19 2.37
CA VAL A 57 1.41 4.53 3.63
C VAL A 57 0.30 5.53 3.33
N ILE A 58 -0.93 5.20 3.74
CA ILE A 58 -2.12 6.02 3.57
C ILE A 58 -2.69 6.27 4.96
N LYS A 59 -3.10 7.52 5.20
CA LYS A 59 -3.91 7.90 6.35
C LYS A 59 -5.21 8.50 5.82
N ASP A 60 -6.33 7.89 6.14
CA ASP A 60 -7.65 8.40 5.73
C ASP A 60 -8.17 9.50 6.67
N SER A 61 -9.30 10.11 6.30
CA SER A 61 -10.00 11.15 7.06
C SER A 61 -10.57 10.68 8.39
N ASN A 62 -10.56 9.37 8.67
CA ASN A 62 -11.00 8.77 9.93
C ASN A 62 -9.80 8.31 10.78
N ASP A 63 -8.61 8.85 10.51
CA ASP A 63 -7.35 8.51 11.19
C ASP A 63 -6.92 7.03 11.05
N GLN A 64 -7.46 6.30 10.08
CA GLN A 64 -7.05 4.94 9.79
C GLN A 64 -5.78 4.93 8.95
N ILE A 65 -4.77 4.16 9.38
CA ILE A 65 -3.48 4.07 8.71
C ILE A 65 -3.28 2.66 8.13
N PHE A 66 -3.00 2.57 6.85
CA PHE A 66 -2.88 1.31 6.12
C PHE A 66 -2.05 1.49 4.85
N GLY A 67 -1.79 0.40 4.12
CA GLY A 67 -1.09 0.49 2.85
C GLY A 67 -0.65 -0.84 2.29
N ALA A 68 0.40 -0.79 1.49
CA ALA A 68 0.92 -1.93 0.74
C ALA A 68 2.45 -1.89 0.66
N PHE A 69 3.08 -3.05 0.52
CA PHE A 69 4.49 -3.19 0.22
C PHE A 69 4.69 -3.93 -1.11
N ILE A 70 5.66 -3.46 -1.89
CA ILE A 70 6.06 -4.04 -3.18
C ILE A 70 7.57 -4.26 -3.18
N PRO A 71 8.06 -5.48 -3.38
CA PRO A 71 9.49 -5.84 -3.35
C PRO A 71 10.22 -5.56 -4.67
N GLU A 72 9.58 -4.85 -5.61
CA GLU A 72 10.15 -4.53 -6.93
C GLU A 72 9.76 -3.11 -7.37
N SER A 73 10.38 -2.63 -8.45
CA SER A 73 10.10 -1.30 -8.97
C SER A 73 8.68 -1.14 -9.50
N ILE A 74 8.06 0.01 -9.25
CA ILE A 74 6.78 0.37 -9.89
C ILE A 74 6.97 0.49 -11.40
N LYS A 75 6.04 -0.09 -12.14
CA LYS A 75 5.98 -0.05 -13.61
C LYS A 75 4.62 0.50 -14.01
N ILE A 76 4.46 0.97 -15.24
CA ILE A 76 3.12 1.16 -15.85
C ILE A 76 2.87 -0.09 -16.69
N SER A 77 1.84 -0.88 -16.37
CA SER A 77 1.65 -2.19 -16.99
C SER A 77 0.17 -2.55 -17.14
N SER A 78 -0.21 -3.00 -18.34
CA SER A 78 -1.54 -3.59 -18.57
C SER A 78 -1.71 -4.99 -17.98
N ARG A 79 -0.64 -5.55 -17.39
CA ARG A 79 -0.62 -6.86 -16.75
C ARG A 79 -0.24 -6.73 -15.28
N TYR A 80 -0.74 -7.66 -14.48
CA TYR A 80 -0.31 -7.79 -13.10
C TYR A 80 1.20 -8.06 -13.00
N TYR A 81 1.81 -7.50 -11.96
CA TYR A 81 3.20 -7.73 -11.56
C TYR A 81 3.29 -7.73 -10.03
N GLY A 82 4.50 -7.81 -9.47
CA GLY A 82 4.72 -8.08 -8.06
C GLY A 82 5.22 -9.51 -7.86
N SER A 83 5.81 -9.78 -6.70
CA SER A 83 6.21 -11.12 -6.28
C SER A 83 5.37 -11.61 -5.10
N GLY A 84 5.61 -12.84 -4.67
CA GLY A 84 5.01 -13.40 -3.46
C GLY A 84 5.43 -12.72 -2.15
N GLU A 85 6.33 -11.73 -2.20
CA GLU A 85 6.71 -10.92 -1.03
C GLU A 85 5.90 -9.62 -0.94
N CYS A 86 4.95 -9.38 -1.86
CA CYS A 86 3.96 -8.31 -1.73
C CYS A 86 3.05 -8.57 -0.53
N PHE A 87 2.65 -7.50 0.16
CA PHE A 87 1.65 -7.60 1.22
C PHE A 87 0.83 -6.32 1.37
N LEU A 88 -0.39 -6.46 1.89
CA LEU A 88 -1.16 -5.34 2.43
C LEU A 88 -0.98 -5.26 3.94
N TRP A 89 -1.18 -4.09 4.53
CA TRP A 89 -1.11 -3.93 5.98
C TRP A 89 -2.07 -2.87 6.46
N LYS A 90 -2.44 -2.95 7.75
CA LYS A 90 -3.16 -1.88 8.44
C LYS A 90 -2.73 -1.78 9.90
N LYS A 91 -2.66 -0.55 10.38
CA LYS A 91 -2.48 -0.24 11.80
C LYS A 91 -3.79 -0.50 12.54
N GLY A 92 -3.67 -0.95 13.79
CA GLY A 92 -4.82 -1.00 14.68
C GLY A 92 -5.35 0.40 14.98
N ASN A 93 -6.66 0.52 15.16
CA ASN A 93 -7.30 1.80 15.48
C ASN A 93 -7.07 2.19 16.96
N SER A 94 -7.56 3.37 17.34
CA SER A 94 -7.42 3.91 18.70
C SER A 94 -7.97 2.99 19.80
N GLN A 95 -8.96 2.17 19.47
CA GLN A 95 -9.63 1.23 20.38
C GLN A 95 -8.89 -0.11 20.50
N ASP A 96 -8.09 -0.48 19.49
CA ASP A 96 -7.29 -1.70 19.49
C ASP A 96 -5.95 -1.51 18.78
N GLN A 97 -5.01 -0.82 19.44
CA GLN A 97 -3.65 -0.61 18.93
C GLN A 97 -2.85 -1.92 18.77
N ARG A 98 -3.32 -3.04 19.34
CA ARG A 98 -2.70 -4.37 19.18
C ARG A 98 -3.07 -5.01 17.84
N SER A 99 -4.10 -4.52 17.14
CA SER A 99 -4.58 -5.06 15.85
C SER A 99 -3.77 -4.64 14.62
N PHE A 100 -2.46 -4.42 14.75
CA PHE A 100 -1.60 -4.30 13.56
C PHE A 100 -1.67 -5.62 12.78
N LYS A 101 -2.08 -5.56 11.51
CA LYS A 101 -2.25 -6.74 10.65
C LYS A 101 -1.45 -6.59 9.37
N VAL A 102 -0.82 -7.69 8.97
CA VAL A 102 -0.17 -7.86 7.66
C VAL A 102 -0.88 -8.99 6.94
N PHE A 103 -1.20 -8.77 5.68
CA PHE A 103 -1.88 -9.70 4.80
C PHE A 103 -0.90 -10.05 3.67
N GLU A 104 -0.14 -11.13 3.90
CA GLU A 104 0.84 -11.65 2.97
C GLU A 104 0.17 -12.31 1.76
N TRP A 105 0.93 -12.47 0.69
CA TRP A 105 0.49 -13.17 -0.50
C TRP A 105 0.00 -14.60 -0.17
N SER A 106 -1.19 -14.94 -0.66
CA SER A 106 -1.86 -16.20 -0.34
C SER A 106 -1.41 -17.40 -1.17
N GLY A 107 -0.63 -17.16 -2.23
CA GLY A 107 -0.24 -18.18 -3.21
C GLY A 107 -1.36 -18.59 -4.19
N LEU A 108 -2.56 -17.99 -4.12
CA LEU A 108 -3.70 -18.43 -4.94
C LEU A 108 -3.72 -17.91 -6.37
N ASN A 109 -3.04 -16.80 -6.65
CA ASN A 109 -2.93 -16.16 -7.96
C ASN A 109 -1.79 -15.13 -7.96
N GLU A 110 -1.44 -14.59 -9.11
CA GLU A 110 -0.36 -13.60 -9.26
C GLU A 110 -0.88 -12.16 -9.45
N HIS A 111 -2.09 -11.86 -9.00
CA HIS A 111 -2.72 -10.55 -9.17
C HIS A 111 -2.27 -9.52 -8.12
N ASN A 112 -0.96 -9.43 -7.86
CA ASN A 112 -0.40 -8.65 -6.75
C ASN A 112 -0.53 -7.14 -6.93
N VAL A 113 -0.06 -6.60 -8.05
CA VAL A 113 -0.07 -5.16 -8.33
C VAL A 113 -0.54 -4.92 -9.76
N LEU A 114 -1.41 -3.92 -9.95
CA LEU A 114 -1.85 -3.43 -11.25
C LEU A 114 -1.75 -1.91 -11.27
N THR A 115 -1.07 -1.39 -12.28
CA THR A 115 -0.84 0.05 -12.47
C THR A 115 -1.13 0.43 -13.91
N ASN A 116 -2.04 1.38 -14.10
CA ASN A 116 -2.30 1.97 -15.41
C ASN A 116 -2.18 3.50 -15.32
N SER A 117 -2.47 4.23 -16.40
CA SER A 117 -2.32 5.69 -16.41
C SER A 117 -3.14 6.43 -15.33
N ASN A 118 -4.17 5.78 -14.76
CA ASN A 118 -5.17 6.42 -13.89
C ASN A 118 -5.42 5.65 -12.58
N THR A 119 -4.70 4.56 -12.31
CA THR A 119 -4.97 3.70 -11.14
C THR A 119 -3.72 2.98 -10.68
N ILE A 120 -3.52 2.94 -9.37
CA ILE A 120 -2.63 2.00 -8.70
C ILE A 120 -3.49 1.11 -7.79
N ALA A 121 -3.38 -0.20 -7.98
CA ALA A 121 -4.20 -1.17 -7.30
C ALA A 121 -3.40 -2.40 -6.88
N PHE A 122 -3.84 -3.02 -5.79
CA PHE A 122 -3.16 -4.10 -5.10
C PHE A 122 -4.15 -5.21 -4.81
N GLY A 123 -3.78 -6.43 -5.18
CA GLY A 123 -4.48 -7.66 -4.82
C GLY A 123 -5.79 -7.82 -5.55
N GLY A 124 -5.80 -8.61 -6.61
CA GLY A 124 -7.01 -8.96 -7.35
C GLY A 124 -7.70 -10.22 -6.84
N GLY A 125 -8.66 -10.70 -7.63
CA GLY A 125 -9.38 -11.94 -7.32
C GLY A 125 -10.60 -12.12 -8.21
N ARG A 126 -11.31 -13.22 -7.99
CA ARG A 126 -12.45 -13.63 -8.81
C ARG A 126 -13.62 -12.64 -8.80
N GLN A 127 -13.70 -11.79 -7.78
CA GLN A 127 -14.76 -10.79 -7.64
C GLN A 127 -14.46 -9.46 -8.36
N GLY A 128 -13.30 -9.33 -9.03
CA GLY A 128 -12.94 -8.11 -9.76
C GLY A 128 -12.69 -6.87 -8.90
N ARG A 129 -12.64 -7.03 -7.57
CA ARG A 129 -12.31 -5.96 -6.61
C ARG A 129 -10.85 -6.08 -6.17
N PHE A 130 -10.27 -4.93 -5.82
CA PHE A 130 -8.92 -4.88 -5.29
C PHE A 130 -8.90 -4.87 -3.76
N GLY A 131 -7.86 -5.46 -3.17
CA GLY A 131 -7.58 -5.34 -1.75
C GLY A 131 -7.36 -3.88 -1.35
N LEU A 132 -6.71 -3.11 -2.22
CA LEU A 132 -6.54 -1.66 -2.14
C LEU A 132 -6.46 -1.06 -3.55
N SER A 133 -7.15 0.04 -3.82
CA SER A 133 -6.91 0.87 -5.01
C SER A 133 -7.05 2.34 -4.67
N LEU A 134 -6.26 3.18 -5.36
CA LEU A 134 -6.35 4.63 -5.27
C LEU A 134 -7.08 5.20 -6.49
N ASP A 135 -7.85 6.25 -6.24
CA ASP A 135 -8.50 7.03 -7.29
C ASP A 135 -7.47 7.92 -8.01
N HIS A 136 -7.76 8.28 -9.26
CA HIS A 136 -6.85 9.06 -10.12
C HIS A 136 -6.50 10.46 -9.56
N ASN A 137 -7.32 11.02 -8.68
CA ASN A 137 -7.07 12.32 -8.06
C ASN A 137 -6.37 12.20 -6.70
N LEU A 138 -6.02 10.99 -6.25
CA LEU A 138 -5.40 10.72 -4.95
C LEU A 138 -6.18 11.31 -3.75
N GLU A 139 -7.48 11.58 -3.90
CA GLU A 139 -8.36 12.08 -2.82
C GLU A 139 -9.06 10.95 -2.05
N GLY A 140 -8.72 9.70 -2.39
CA GLY A 140 -9.35 8.53 -1.80
C GLY A 140 -9.10 7.27 -2.60
N GLY A 141 -9.93 6.29 -2.32
CA GLY A 141 -9.85 5.00 -2.97
C GLY A 141 -10.80 3.97 -2.40
N THR A 142 -10.56 2.71 -2.75
CA THR A 142 -11.36 1.58 -2.31
C THR A 142 -10.53 0.48 -1.69
N THR A 143 -11.14 -0.26 -0.76
CA THR A 143 -10.57 -1.49 -0.20
C THR A 143 -11.66 -2.54 -0.07
N ALA A 144 -11.32 -3.78 -0.44
CA ALA A 144 -12.22 -4.91 -0.38
C ALA A 144 -11.48 -6.18 0.06
N ARG A 145 -12.21 -7.28 0.21
CA ARG A 145 -11.61 -8.60 0.30
C ARG A 145 -11.08 -9.00 -1.07
N CYS A 146 -9.88 -9.57 -1.12
CA CYS A 146 -9.31 -10.14 -2.34
C CYS A 146 -8.72 -11.52 -2.10
N ASP A 147 -8.60 -12.31 -3.17
CA ASP A 147 -8.05 -13.67 -3.09
C ASP A 147 -6.52 -13.63 -2.92
N THR A 148 -5.86 -12.65 -3.54
CA THR A 148 -4.39 -12.52 -3.56
C THR A 148 -3.79 -12.38 -2.17
N PHE A 149 -4.42 -11.62 -1.27
CA PHE A 149 -3.92 -11.38 0.09
C PHE A 149 -4.84 -11.94 1.19
N LYS A 150 -6.02 -12.47 0.83
CA LYS A 150 -7.07 -12.90 1.78
C LYS A 150 -7.37 -11.85 2.85
N ASN A 151 -7.20 -10.57 2.51
CA ASN A 151 -7.40 -9.48 3.45
C ASN A 151 -8.90 -9.25 3.69
N GLU A 152 -9.20 -8.68 4.84
CA GLU A 152 -10.43 -7.93 5.07
C GLU A 152 -10.26 -6.48 4.56
N PRO A 153 -11.35 -5.69 4.40
CA PRO A 153 -11.22 -4.27 4.12
C PRO A 153 -10.25 -3.59 5.10
N LEU A 154 -9.37 -2.76 4.55
CA LEU A 154 -8.32 -2.10 5.33
C LEU A 154 -8.87 -0.96 6.21
N THR A 155 -10.01 -0.41 5.80
CA THR A 155 -10.75 0.65 6.50
C THR A 155 -12.12 0.17 6.98
N LEU A 156 -12.79 0.96 7.83
CA LEU A 156 -14.15 0.64 8.32
C LEU A 156 -15.19 0.64 7.19
N SER A 157 -15.02 1.53 6.21
CA SER A 157 -15.80 1.60 4.98
C SER A 157 -15.00 1.03 3.81
N SER A 158 -15.66 0.47 2.79
CA SER A 158 -15.00 0.04 1.55
C SER A 158 -14.51 1.18 0.66
N LYS A 159 -14.93 2.42 0.96
CA LYS A 159 -14.43 3.67 0.36
C LYS A 159 -13.80 4.53 1.45
N PHE A 160 -12.63 5.08 1.18
CA PHE A 160 -11.92 6.01 2.07
C PHE A 160 -11.58 7.30 1.33
N LYS A 161 -11.32 8.36 2.09
CA LYS A 161 -10.84 9.66 1.62
C LYS A 161 -9.61 10.03 2.40
#